data_AF-A0A955RTN3-F1
#
_entry.id   AF-A0A955RTN3-F1
#
_cell.length_a   1.000
_cell.length_b   1.000
_cell.length_c   1.000
_cell.angle_alpha   90.00
_cell.angle_beta   90.00
_cell.angle_gamma   90.00
#
_symmetry.space_group_name_H-M   'P 1'
#
loop_
_entity.id
_entity.type
_entity.pdbx_description
1 polymer ?
#
loop_
_entity_poly.entity_id
_entity_poly.type
_entity_poly.pdbx_seq_one_letter_code
_entity_poly.pdbx_strand_id
1 'polypeptide(L)' 'MKIGNKPVKIFEIRNRKGYAAICDDCLTEGATREEAFDRMVKAVSRMERKLKAR' A
#
# COMPACT_ATOMS: atom_id res chain seq x y z
N MET A 1 -4.78 -8.94 2.71
CA MET A 1 -5.16 -7.72 3.45
C MET A 1 -6.03 -6.84 2.56
N LYS A 2 -6.88 -5.98 3.12
CA LYS A 2 -7.74 -5.07 2.35
C LYS A 2 -7.88 -3.72 3.04
N ILE A 3 -8.08 -2.66 2.26
CA ILE A 3 -8.40 -1.31 2.75
C ILE A 3 -9.82 -1.01 2.28
N GLY A 4 -10.80 -1.10 3.20
CA GLY A 4 -12.21 -1.11 2.82
C GLY A 4 -12.53 -2.25 1.86
N ASN A 5 -12.97 -1.91 0.64
CA ASN A 5 -13.26 -2.87 -0.43
C ASN A 5 -12.07 -3.09 -1.40
N LYS A 6 -10.94 -2.44 -1.17
CA LYS A 6 -9.78 -2.48 -2.06
C LYS A 6 -8.82 -3.60 -1.64
N PRO A 7 -8.55 -4.60 -2.51
CA PRO A 7 -7.62 -5.67 -2.17
C PRO A 7 -6.17 -5.15 -2.18
N VAL A 8 -5.42 -5.47 -1.13
CA VAL A 8 -3.98 -5.15 -1.06
C VAL A 8 -3.19 -6.43 -1.25
N LYS A 9 -2.36 -6.45 -2.31
CA LYS A 9 -1.39 -7.53 -2.54
C LYS A 9 -0.07 -7.17 -1.88
N ILE A 10 0.40 -8.03 -0.98
CA ILE A 10 1.69 -7.86 -0.30
C ILE A 10 2.58 -9.04 -0.68
N PHE A 11 3.82 -8.74 -1.05
CA PHE A 11 4.81 -9.74 -1.44
C PHE A 11 6.21 -9.35 -0.97
N GLU A 12 7.05 -10.35 -0.79
CA GLU A 12 8.46 -10.15 -0.44
C GLU A 12 9.25 -9.65 -1.66
N ILE A 13 10.17 -8.72 -1.43
CA ILE A 13 11.00 -8.16 -2.48
C ILE A 13 12.21 -9.08 -2.68
N ARG A 14 12.41 -9.59 -3.89
CA ARG A 14 13.47 -10.58 -4.15
C ARG A 14 14.89 -10.01 -4.10
N ASN A 15 15.07 -8.74 -4.45
CA ASN A 15 16.38 -8.09 -4.65
C ASN A 15 16.82 -7.19 -3.49
N ARG A 16 16.02 -7.05 -2.42
CA ARG A 16 16.41 -6.39 -1.17
C ARG A 16 15.55 -6.88 -0.01
N LYS A 17 15.99 -6.64 1.22
CA LYS A 17 15.19 -6.96 2.42
C LYS A 17 13.93 -6.10 2.46
N GLY A 18 12.79 -6.73 2.74
CA GLY A 18 11.52 -6.06 2.98
C GLY A 18 10.38 -6.59 2.11
N TYR A 19 9.26 -5.90 2.20
CA TYR A 19 8.00 -6.23 1.57
C TYR A 19 7.49 -5.05 0.77
N ALA A 20 6.80 -5.34 -0.34
CA ALA A 20 6.05 -4.38 -1.11
C ALA A 20 4.55 -4.66 -1.00
N ALA A 21 3.75 -3.60 -0.99
CA ALA A 21 2.31 -3.63 -1.04
C ALA A 21 1.84 -2.90 -2.31
N ILE A 22 0.90 -3.50 -3.05
CA ILE A 22 0.26 -2.91 -4.24
C ILE A 22 -1.26 -2.88 -4.02
N CYS A 23 -1.87 -1.74 -4.30
CA CYS A 23 -3.31 -1.52 -4.26
C CYS A 23 -3.66 -0.34 -5.19
N ASP A 24 -4.61 -0.52 -6.10
CA ASP A 24 -4.93 0.46 -7.16
C ASP A 24 -3.62 0.95 -7.87
N ASP A 25 -3.45 2.26 -8.01
CA ASP A 25 -2.25 2.91 -8.57
C ASP A 25 -1.18 3.25 -7.50
N CYS A 26 -1.19 2.57 -6.35
CA CYS A 26 -0.24 2.78 -5.27
C CYS A 26 0.71 1.59 -5.09
N LEU A 27 1.99 1.90 -4.90
CA LEU A 27 3.05 0.97 -4.51
C LEU A 27 3.73 1.52 -3.25
N THR A 28 3.76 0.73 -2.17
CA THR A 28 4.47 1.08 -0.93
C THR A 28 5.36 -0.05 -0.48
N GLU A 29 6.38 0.26 0.30
CA GLU A 29 7.39 -0.70 0.75
C GLU A 29 7.65 -0.54 2.24
N GLY A 30 8.01 -1.62 2.93
CA GLY A 30 8.35 -1.63 4.36
C GLY A 30 9.29 -2.78 4.72
N ALA A 31 9.93 -2.71 5.88
CA ALA A 31 10.77 -3.79 6.39
C ALA A 31 9.94 -5.03 6.79
N THR A 32 8.68 -4.83 7.20
CA THR A 32 7.71 -5.89 7.51
C THR A 32 6.47 -5.81 6.62
N ARG A 33 5.65 -6.87 6.63
CA ARG A 33 4.36 -6.89 5.91
C ARG A 33 3.42 -5.82 6.45
N GLU A 34 3.40 -5.65 7.76
CA GLU A 34 2.58 -4.66 8.47
C GLU A 34 3.01 -3.24 8.11
N GLU A 35 4.31 -2.97 8.07
CA GLU A 35 4.82 -1.63 7.71
C GLU A 35 4.47 -1.27 6.26
N ALA A 36 4.60 -2.21 5.33
CA ALA A 36 4.21 -2.00 3.94
C ALA A 36 2.71 -1.71 3.82
N PHE A 37 1.88 -2.41 4.61
CA PHE A 37 0.43 -2.20 4.68
C PHE A 37 0.05 -0.84 5.30
N ASP A 38 0.64 -0.45 6.43
CA ASP A 38 0.35 0.83 7.09
C ASP A 38 0.70 2.02 6.20
N ARG A 39 1.82 1.91 5.47
CA ARG A 39 2.19 2.90 4.44
C ARG A 39 1.17 2.92 3.29
N MET A 40 0.64 1.76 2.89
CA MET A 40 -0.41 1.67 1.87
C MET A 40 -1.70 2.35 2.32
N VAL A 41 -2.14 2.14 3.57
CA VAL A 41 -3.32 2.81 4.15
C VAL A 41 -3.20 4.33 4.02
N LYS A 42 -2.02 4.89 4.34
CA LYS A 42 -1.74 6.33 4.18
C LYS A 42 -1.77 6.77 2.72
N ALA A 43 -1.19 5.99 1.81
CA ALA A 43 -1.16 6.30 0.38
C ALA A 43 -2.58 6.36 -0.22
N VAL A 44 -3.40 5.34 0.05
CA VAL A 44 -4.80 5.27 -0.40
C VAL A 44 -5.61 6.45 0.16
N SER A 45 -5.48 6.76 1.45
CA SER A 45 -6.16 7.90 2.07
C SER A 45 -5.81 9.24 1.40
N ARG A 46 -4.53 9.46 1.05
CA ARG A 46 -4.09 10.67 0.34
C ARG A 46 -4.65 10.74 -1.08
N MET A 47 -4.68 9.62 -1.78
CA MET A 47 -5.22 9.54 -3.15
C MET A 47 -6.73 9.81 -3.16
N GLU A 48 -7.49 9.22 -2.24
CA GLU A 48 -8.93 9.46 -2.12
C GLU A 48 -9.26 10.92 -1.79
N ARG A 49 -8.47 11.56 -0.93
CA ARG A 49 -8.61 13.00 -0.65
C ARG A 49 -8.36 13.84 -1.90
N LYS A 50 -7.36 13.49 -2.72
CA LYS A 50 -7.06 14.19 -3.98
C LYS A 50 -8.17 14.02 -5.01
N LEU A 51 -8.76 12.81 -5.11
CA LEU A 51 -9.89 12.56 -6.01
C LEU A 51 -11.14 13.34 -5.62
N LYS A 52 -11.44 13.47 -4.32
CA LYS A 52 -12.60 14.26 -3.85
C LYS A 52 -12.44 15.77 -4.03
N ALA A 53 -11.21 16.27 -4.13
CA ALA A 53 -10.91 17.69 -4.30
C ALA A 53 -10.87 18.12 -5.78
N ARG A 54 -11.03 17.18 -6.71
CA ARG A 54 -11.06 17.41 -8.15
C ARG A 54 -12.51 17.43 -8.62
#